data_AF-A0A4R8LVD7-F1
#
_entry.id   AF-A0A4R8LVD7-F1
#
_cell.length_a   1.000
_cell.length_b   1.000
_cell.length_c   1.000
_cell.angle_alpha   90.00
_cell.angle_beta   90.00
_cell.angle_gamma   90.00
#
_symmetry.space_group_name_H-M   'P 1'
#
loop_
_entity.id
_entity.type
_entity.pdbx_description
1 polymer ?
#
loop_
_entity_poly.entity_id
_entity_poly.type
_entity_poly.pdbx_seq_one_letter_code
_entity_poly.pdbx_strand_id
1 'polypeptide(L)'
;MPAGGEADRAVVEAVAVVAQARGVPRAQIAHAWVARKQGVTAPIIGASKPHHLTDAIAALSRTDAGRDCRTRSAVCAAQRGGAELIG
;
A
#
# COMPACT_ATOMS: atom_id res chain seq x y z
N MET A 1 -0.91 5.36 -23.08
CA MET A 1 -1.09 4.48 -21.90
C MET A 1 -2.20 5.06 -21.04
N PRO A 2 -3.40 4.46 -20.96
CA PRO A 2 -4.37 4.92 -19.98
C PRO A 2 -3.81 4.58 -18.59
N ALA A 3 -3.54 5.59 -17.78
CA ALA A 3 -3.19 5.40 -16.38
C ALA A 3 -4.35 4.68 -15.69
N GLY A 4 -4.07 3.76 -14.77
CA GLY A 4 -5.07 3.02 -13.98
C GLY A 4 -5.87 3.90 -13.01
N GLY A 5 -6.21 5.14 -13.38
CA GLY A 5 -6.56 6.24 -12.50
C GLY A 5 -7.69 5.96 -11.51
N GLU A 6 -8.73 5.22 -11.89
CA GLU A 6 -9.82 4.90 -10.97
C GLU A 6 -9.44 3.78 -9.97
N ALA A 7 -8.78 2.72 -10.43
CA ALA A 7 -8.32 1.65 -9.55
C ALA A 7 -7.19 2.12 -8.62
N ASP A 8 -6.25 2.90 -9.14
CA ASP A 8 -5.21 3.58 -8.36
C ASP A 8 -5.84 4.53 -7.33
N ARG A 9 -6.85 5.31 -7.70
CA ARG A 9 -7.55 6.21 -6.76
C ARG A 9 -8.26 5.42 -5.65
N ALA A 10 -8.90 4.31 -5.97
CA ALA A 10 -9.54 3.44 -4.98
C ALA A 10 -8.53 2.84 -3.99
N VAL A 11 -7.36 2.41 -4.48
CA VAL A 11 -6.25 1.92 -3.64
C VAL A 11 -5.73 3.03 -2.74
N VAL A 12 -5.48 4.22 -3.32
CA VAL A 12 -5.01 5.39 -2.61
C VAL A 12 -5.97 5.76 -1.49
N GLU A 13 -7.27 5.78 -1.73
CA GLU A 13 -8.29 6.09 -0.71
C GLU A 13 -8.34 5.04 0.40
N ALA A 14 -8.33 3.75 0.07
CA ALA A 14 -8.29 2.69 1.08
C ALA A 14 -7.06 2.82 1.99
N VAL A 15 -5.89 3.13 1.42
CA VAL A 15 -4.67 3.40 2.20
C VAL A 15 -4.82 4.65 3.07
N ALA A 16 -5.53 5.69 2.61
CA ALA A 16 -5.80 6.92 3.36
C ALA A 16 -6.55 6.62 4.66
N VAL A 17 -7.66 5.89 4.55
CA VAL A 17 -8.55 5.57 5.68
C VAL A 17 -7.79 4.80 6.74
N VAL A 18 -7.01 3.79 6.32
CA VAL A 18 -6.19 2.99 7.24
C VAL A 18 -5.10 3.82 7.90
N ALA A 19 -4.44 4.70 7.14
CA ALA A 19 -3.40 5.58 7.65
C ALA A 19 -3.94 6.57 8.70
N GLN A 20 -5.10 7.17 8.43
CA GLN A 20 -5.79 8.07 9.38
C GLN A 20 -6.20 7.35 10.65
N ALA A 21 -6.85 6.18 10.54
CA ALA A 21 -7.27 5.38 11.68
C ALA A 21 -6.10 4.98 12.60
N ARG A 22 -4.88 4.96 12.06
CA ARG A 22 -3.66 4.57 12.77
C ARG A 22 -2.75 5.75 13.13
N GLY A 23 -3.06 6.97 12.70
CA GLY A 23 -2.26 8.17 12.98
C GLY A 23 -0.86 8.15 12.35
N VAL A 24 -0.72 7.64 11.12
CA VAL A 24 0.59 7.40 10.48
C VAL A 24 0.65 7.85 9.03
N PRO A 25 1.85 8.03 8.46
CA PRO A 25 2.01 8.31 7.04
C PRO A 25 1.48 7.19 6.14
N ARG A 26 0.83 7.58 5.04
CA ARG A 26 0.29 6.67 4.01
C ARG A 26 1.37 5.77 3.40
N ALA A 27 2.57 6.31 3.22
CA ALA A 27 3.74 5.58 2.71
C ALA A 27 4.04 4.35 3.57
N GLN A 28 3.97 4.47 4.90
CA GLN A 28 4.21 3.34 5.79
C GLN A 28 3.18 2.22 5.63
N ILE A 29 1.90 2.58 5.44
CA ILE A 29 0.84 1.59 5.18
C ILE A 29 1.04 0.93 3.82
N ALA A 30 1.35 1.70 2.78
CA ALA A 30 1.58 1.18 1.43
C ALA A 30 2.78 0.21 1.40
N HIS A 31 3.91 0.58 2.00
CA HIS A 31 5.10 -0.27 2.07
C HIS A 31 4.84 -1.55 2.87
N ALA A 32 4.18 -1.46 4.02
CA ALA A 32 3.84 -2.63 4.83
C ALA A 32 2.88 -3.59 4.09
N TRP A 33 1.99 -3.06 3.25
CA TRP A 33 1.12 -3.88 2.40
C TRP A 33 1.88 -4.61 1.30
N VAL A 34 2.74 -3.91 0.54
CA VAL A 34 3.54 -4.53 -0.54
C VAL A 34 4.46 -5.61 0.00
N ALA A 35 5.16 -5.34 1.11
CA ALA A 35 6.08 -6.29 1.75
C ALA A 35 5.42 -7.58 2.24
N ARG A 36 4.08 -7.65 2.28
CA ARG A 36 3.31 -8.82 2.75
C ARG A 36 2.62 -9.58 1.64
N LYS A 37 2.74 -9.15 0.39
CA LYS A 37 2.24 -9.94 -0.74
C LYS A 37 3.05 -11.22 -0.87
N GLN A 38 2.37 -12.33 -1.18
CA GLN A 38 3.07 -13.56 -1.54
C GLN A 38 3.97 -13.32 -2.74
N GLY A 39 5.19 -13.87 -2.69
CA GLY A 39 6.21 -13.69 -3.71
C GLY A 39 7.02 -12.39 -3.60
N VAL A 40 6.70 -11.50 -2.66
CA VAL A 40 7.51 -10.30 -2.40
C VAL A 40 8.44 -10.55 -1.21
N THR A 41 9.73 -10.67 -1.48
CA THR A 41 10.76 -10.79 -0.43
C THR A 41 11.08 -9.43 0.19
N ALA A 42 11.25 -8.40 -0.65
CA ALA A 42 11.49 -7.02 -0.23
C ALA A 42 11.02 -6.04 -1.30
N PRO A 43 10.35 -4.92 -0.94
CA PRO A 43 10.03 -3.85 -1.87
C PRO A 43 11.28 -3.03 -2.23
N ILE A 44 11.41 -2.64 -3.50
CA ILE A 44 12.44 -1.70 -3.95
C ILE A 44 11.97 -0.27 -3.64
N ILE A 45 12.79 0.50 -2.92
CA ILE A 45 12.43 1.84 -2.45
C ILE A 45 13.25 2.89 -3.23
N GLY A 46 12.56 3.72 -4.01
CA GLY A 46 13.15 4.92 -4.61
C GLY A 46 13.14 6.08 -3.62
N ALA A 47 14.30 6.52 -3.14
CA ALA A 47 14.42 7.61 -2.19
C ALA A 47 15.23 8.77 -2.78
N SER A 48 14.56 9.86 -3.17
CA SER A 48 15.19 11.14 -3.50
C SER A 48 15.29 12.08 -2.30
N LYS A 49 14.62 11.73 -1.18
CA LYS A 49 14.61 12.49 0.07
C LYS A 49 14.80 11.53 1.26
N PRO A 50 15.49 11.96 2.34
CA PRO A 50 15.80 11.09 3.48
C PRO A 50 14.56 10.45 4.14
N HIS A 51 13.46 11.21 4.24
CA HIS A 51 12.24 10.72 4.91
C HIS A 51 11.57 9.55 4.17
N HIS A 52 11.79 9.38 2.87
CA HIS A 52 11.28 8.21 2.14
C HIS A 52 11.86 6.91 2.71
N LEU A 53 13.15 6.93 3.08
CA LEU A 53 13.80 5.78 3.67
C LEU A 53 13.32 5.56 5.11
N THR A 54 13.17 6.63 5.90
CA THR A 54 12.64 6.56 7.26
C THR A 54 11.25 5.94 7.29
N ASP A 55 10.36 6.33 6.38
CA ASP A 55 9.02 5.75 6.27
C ASP A 55 9.04 4.29 5.82
N ALA A 56 9.91 3.94 4.86
CA ALA A 56 10.06 2.55 4.41
C ALA A 56 10.56 1.64 5.54
N ILE A 57 11.51 2.11 6.36
CA ILE A 57 12.02 1.36 7.52
C ILE A 57 10.94 1.24 8.59
N ALA A 58 10.26 2.35 8.92
CA ALA A 58 9.18 2.36 9.91
C ALA A 58 8.06 1.38 9.53
N ALA A 59 7.80 1.19 8.24
CA ALA A 59 6.82 0.22 7.74
C ALA A 59 7.17 -1.24 8.10
N LEU A 60 8.46 -1.59 8.18
CA LEU A 60 8.91 -2.96 8.50
C LEU A 60 8.63 -3.32 9.97
N SER A 61 8.75 -2.35 10.87
CA SER A 61 8.42 -2.54 12.30
C SER A 61 6.92 -2.71 12.55
N ARG A 62 6.07 -2.46 11.54
CA ARG A 62 4.62 -2.60 11.65
C ARG A 62 4.19 -4.01 11.30
N THR A 63 4.33 -4.89 12.28
CA THR A 63 3.92 -6.29 12.17
C THR A 63 2.39 -6.48 12.09
N ASP A 64 1.60 -5.42 12.26
CA ASP A 64 0.14 -5.44 12.36
C ASP A 64 -0.58 -4.87 11.11
N ALA A 65 0.05 -3.95 10.36
CA ALA A 65 -0.58 -3.22 9.26
C ALA A 65 -1.10 -4.14 8.12
N GLY A 66 -0.45 -5.26 7.86
CA GLY A 66 -0.93 -6.25 6.88
C GLY A 66 -1.39 -7.59 7.48
N ARG A 67 -1.62 -7.66 8.80
CA ARG A 67 -2.52 -8.67 9.40
C ARG A 67 -3.95 -8.14 9.51
N ASP A 68 -4.14 -6.84 9.30
CA ASP A 68 -5.45 -6.22 9.25
C ASP A 68 -6.24 -6.71 8.03
N CYS A 69 -7.29 -7.49 8.31
CA CYS A 69 -8.21 -7.95 7.29
C CYS A 69 -8.89 -6.79 6.55
N ARG A 70 -9.07 -5.62 7.18
CA ARG A 70 -9.65 -4.44 6.52
C ARG A 70 -8.72 -3.85 5.48
N THR A 71 -7.46 -3.58 5.83
CA THR A 71 -6.46 -3.08 4.87
C THR A 71 -6.28 -4.06 3.71
N ARG A 72 -6.20 -5.36 4.02
CA ARG A 72 -5.99 -6.39 3.01
C ARG A 72 -7.20 -6.55 2.09
N SER A 73 -8.42 -6.59 2.63
CA SER A 73 -9.65 -6.71 1.84
C SER A 73 -9.92 -5.46 1.01
N ALA A 74 -9.80 -4.26 1.58
CA ALA A 74 -10.05 -3.00 0.89
C ALA A 74 -9.07 -2.78 -0.26
N VAL A 75 -7.77 -2.97 -0.03
CA VAL A 75 -6.76 -2.78 -1.09
C VAL A 75 -6.81 -3.92 -2.12
N CYS A 76 -7.08 -5.17 -1.72
CA CYS A 76 -7.28 -6.25 -2.69
C CYS A 76 -8.55 -6.07 -3.53
N ALA A 77 -9.63 -5.54 -2.96
CA ALA A 77 -10.86 -5.23 -3.71
C ALA A 77 -10.63 -4.10 -4.71
N ALA A 78 -9.97 -3.01 -4.28
CA ALA A 78 -9.60 -1.91 -5.16
C ALA A 78 -8.68 -2.34 -6.31
N GLN A 79 -7.73 -3.25 -6.04
CA GLN A 79 -6.81 -3.76 -7.06
C GLN A 79 -7.47 -4.73 -8.06
N ARG A 80 -8.48 -5.51 -7.63
CA ARG A 80 -9.24 -6.40 -8.52
C ARG A 80 -10.13 -5.63 -9.50
N GLY A 81 -10.70 -4.50 -9.09
CA GLY A 81 -11.50 -3.64 -9.98
C GLY A 81 -10.72 -3.04 -11.17
N GLY A 82 -9.39 -2.95 -11.08
CA GLY A 82 -8.52 -2.54 -12.19
C GLY A 82 -7.96 -3.69 -13.04
N ALA A 83 -8.01 -4.93 -12.54
CA ALA A 83 -7.46 -6.11 -13.23
C ALA A 83 -8.40 -6.64 -14.35
N GLU A 84 -9.65 -6.16 -14.41
CA GLU A 84 -10.64 -6.55 -15.43
C GLU A 84 -10.45 -5.82 -16.77
N LEU A 85 -9.55 -4.83 -16.85
CA LEU A 85 -9.29 -4.01 -18.05
C LEU A 85 -8.07 -4.44 -18.87
N ILE A 86 -7.49 -5.61 -18.58
CA ILE A 86 -6.40 -6.24 -19.35
C ILE A 86 -6.82 -7.59 -19.95
N GLY A 87 -8.12 -7.72 -20.29
CA GLY A 87 -8.68 -8.80 -21.10
C GLY A 87 -8.86 -8.38 -22.55
#